data_AF-A0A840NU25-F1
#
_entry.id   AF-A0A840NU25-F1
#
_cell.length_a   1.000
_cell.length_b   1.000
_cell.length_c   1.000
_cell.angle_alpha   90.00
_cell.angle_beta   90.00
_cell.angle_gamma   90.00
#
_symmetry.space_group_name_H-M   'P 1'
#
loop_
_entity.id
_entity.type
_entity.pdbx_description
1 polymer ?
#
loop_
_entity_poly.entity_id
_entity_poly.type
_entity_poly.pdbx_seq_one_letter_code
_entity_poly.pdbx_strand_id
1 'polypeptide(L)'
;MTDGGHPSVLEEFIADLNRAWEAAGPPSYAEVHRLSKRCRGAEGMSSLRVLPLPESTTNDILMGRRRGLPKWQWVASFVTVLAEAAREGGVDLACVGTLEEWKARHEAAGAALRQARAVAKKAVGAARGAGGGGGGGRTGSEEGGWGSRLVDVIALAREARVRCWWYAEHRDWLPEPVQVFLSLESAASLIRTYDTQTVPALLQTEAYARAVIAAEHPRLPRAEVERRVRLRTGRGRILTGPNTAKLWAVIDEAALRRPVGDAATMREQLESLRESCKRPNVTIQVLPERDGGNGGSDAPITLLRFPERQFPDVVHLAHVTGGLFLDDPDNVHHYSQLLSRLGIEADWPAQTEAFLDRILDDPQGGMP
;
A
#
# COMPACT_ATOMS: atom_id res chain seq x y z
N MET A 1 6.17 -16.84 17.15
CA MET A 1 4.80 -16.50 17.57
C MET A 1 4.18 -15.73 16.43
N THR A 2 3.01 -16.18 15.99
CA THR A 2 2.41 -15.93 14.67
C THR A 2 2.08 -14.47 14.41
N ASP A 3 2.47 -14.05 13.20
CA ASP A 3 2.32 -12.75 12.57
C ASP A 3 0.83 -12.39 12.39
N GLY A 4 0.39 -11.34 13.09
CA GLY A 4 -1.02 -10.93 13.19
C GLY A 4 -1.33 -9.74 12.30
N GLY A 5 -1.11 -9.86 10.99
CA GLY A 5 -1.74 -8.97 10.02
C GLY A 5 -3.25 -9.16 10.10
N HIS A 6 -3.98 -8.11 10.51
CA HIS A 6 -5.45 -8.17 10.46
C HIS A 6 -5.86 -8.32 8.99
N PRO A 7 -6.64 -9.36 8.63
CA PRO A 7 -7.00 -9.60 7.24
C PRO A 7 -7.88 -8.46 6.71
N SER A 8 -7.81 -8.18 5.41
CA SER A 8 -8.75 -7.26 4.75
C SER A 8 -10.21 -7.71 4.90
N VAL A 9 -11.21 -6.84 4.73
CA VAL A 9 -12.64 -7.19 4.82
C VAL A 9 -12.99 -8.41 3.95
N LEU A 10 -12.36 -8.53 2.77
CA LEU A 10 -12.53 -9.68 1.89
C LEU A 10 -11.87 -10.94 2.47
N GLU A 11 -10.65 -10.83 2.99
CA GLU A 11 -9.94 -11.96 3.60
C GLU A 11 -10.60 -12.42 4.90
N GLU A 12 -11.11 -11.51 5.73
CA GLU A 12 -11.89 -11.83 6.93
C GLU A 12 -13.15 -12.59 6.55
N PHE A 13 -13.87 -12.14 5.52
CA PHE A 13 -15.07 -12.81 5.02
C PHE A 13 -14.76 -14.21 4.45
N ILE A 14 -13.65 -14.36 3.72
CA ILE A 14 -13.20 -15.67 3.21
C ILE A 14 -12.72 -16.56 4.36
N ALA A 15 -12.05 -16.00 5.37
CA ALA A 15 -11.64 -16.72 6.57
C ALA A 15 -12.85 -17.20 7.38
N ASP A 16 -13.93 -16.41 7.47
CA ASP A 16 -15.21 -16.85 8.03
C ASP A 16 -15.80 -18.03 7.24
N LEU A 17 -15.78 -17.98 5.91
CA LEU A 17 -16.26 -19.08 5.07
C LEU A 17 -15.44 -20.35 5.30
N ASN A 18 -14.11 -20.23 5.38
CA ASN A 18 -13.23 -21.36 5.68
C ASN A 18 -13.46 -21.90 7.10
N ARG A 19 -13.68 -21.04 8.11
CA ARG A 19 -14.04 -21.49 9.47
C ARG A 19 -15.33 -22.31 9.48
N ALA A 20 -16.37 -21.86 8.77
CA ALA A 20 -17.61 -22.62 8.67
C ALA A 20 -17.45 -23.94 7.90
N TRP A 21 -16.59 -23.96 6.87
CA TRP A 21 -16.27 -25.17 6.13
C TRP A 21 -15.55 -26.21 6.99
N GLU A 22 -14.54 -25.79 7.75
CA GLU A 22 -13.82 -26.64 8.73
C GLU A 22 -14.77 -27.15 9.83
N ALA A 23 -15.63 -26.27 10.34
CA ALA A 23 -16.57 -26.63 11.38
C ALA A 23 -17.58 -27.69 10.92
N ALA A 24 -17.93 -27.73 9.63
CA ALA A 24 -18.88 -28.68 9.06
C ALA A 24 -18.33 -30.11 8.86
N GLY A 25 -17.07 -30.39 9.23
CA GLY A 25 -16.40 -31.66 8.91
C GLY A 25 -15.95 -31.67 7.45
N PRO A 26 -14.91 -30.91 7.11
CA PRO A 26 -14.66 -30.27 5.82
C PRO A 26 -14.93 -31.19 4.62
N PRO A 27 -16.11 -31.07 3.96
CA PRO A 27 -16.42 -31.88 2.78
C PRO A 27 -15.43 -31.59 1.66
N SER A 28 -15.05 -32.64 0.91
CA SER A 28 -14.20 -32.46 -0.28
C SER A 28 -14.88 -31.55 -1.31
N TYR A 29 -14.11 -30.89 -2.17
CA TYR A 29 -14.70 -30.06 -3.24
C TYR A 29 -15.66 -30.86 -4.14
N ALA A 30 -15.31 -32.12 -4.45
CA ALA A 30 -16.17 -33.04 -5.19
C ALA A 30 -17.49 -33.33 -4.46
N GLU A 31 -17.44 -33.44 -3.13
CA GLU A 31 -18.62 -33.61 -2.28
C GLU A 31 -19.49 -32.35 -2.25
N VAL A 32 -18.91 -31.17 -2.07
CA VAL A 32 -19.63 -29.88 -2.18
C VAL A 32 -20.32 -29.78 -3.55
N HIS A 33 -19.64 -30.17 -4.62
CA HIS A 33 -20.21 -30.16 -5.96
C HIS A 33 -21.40 -31.14 -6.09
N ARG A 34 -21.24 -32.38 -5.59
CA ARG A 34 -22.28 -33.40 -5.57
C ARG A 34 -23.51 -32.95 -4.77
N LEU A 35 -23.31 -32.46 -3.55
CA LEU A 35 -24.36 -31.98 -2.66
C LEU A 35 -25.10 -30.78 -3.26
N SER A 36 -24.39 -29.83 -3.86
CA SER A 36 -25.02 -28.67 -4.52
C SER A 36 -25.98 -29.05 -5.65
N LYS A 37 -25.71 -30.15 -6.38
CA LYS A 37 -26.62 -30.68 -7.40
C LYS A 37 -27.86 -31.33 -6.78
N ARG A 38 -27.69 -32.02 -5.65
CA ARG A 38 -28.77 -32.72 -4.94
C ARG A 38 -29.74 -31.74 -4.26
N CYS A 39 -29.21 -30.70 -3.62
CA CYS A 39 -29.99 -29.65 -2.97
C CYS A 39 -30.75 -28.74 -3.97
N ARG A 40 -30.55 -28.91 -5.27
CA ARG A 40 -31.19 -28.11 -6.33
C ARG A 40 -32.73 -28.29 -6.38
N GLY A 41 -33.25 -29.40 -5.85
CA GLY A 41 -34.67 -29.74 -5.82
C GLY A 41 -35.27 -29.91 -4.43
N ALA A 42 -34.52 -29.59 -3.36
CA ALA A 42 -35.03 -29.71 -2.00
C ALA A 42 -35.85 -28.47 -1.62
N GLU A 43 -37.17 -28.59 -1.62
CA GLU A 43 -38.08 -27.62 -0.98
C GLU A 43 -37.95 -27.76 0.54
N GLY A 44 -36.93 -27.14 1.13
CA GLY A 44 -36.68 -27.25 2.56
C GLY A 44 -35.91 -26.07 3.11
N MET A 45 -36.60 -25.26 3.92
CA MET A 45 -36.13 -24.20 4.84
C MET A 45 -35.81 -22.80 4.30
N SER A 46 -35.73 -22.56 2.99
CA SER A 46 -35.64 -21.20 2.45
C SER A 46 -36.03 -21.20 0.98
N SER A 47 -36.73 -20.17 0.50
CA SER A 47 -37.12 -19.97 -0.91
C SER A 47 -35.93 -19.75 -1.87
N LEU A 48 -34.74 -20.19 -1.48
CA LEU A 48 -33.46 -19.93 -2.12
C LEU A 48 -33.05 -21.09 -3.02
N ARG A 49 -33.00 -20.84 -4.32
CA ARG A 49 -32.55 -21.83 -5.31
C ARG A 49 -31.04 -22.05 -5.18
N VAL A 50 -30.65 -23.23 -4.68
CA VAL A 50 -29.24 -23.64 -4.58
C VAL A 50 -28.63 -23.76 -5.97
N LEU A 51 -27.53 -23.03 -6.19
CA LEU A 51 -26.75 -23.08 -7.42
C LEU A 51 -25.77 -24.27 -7.39
N PRO A 52 -25.43 -24.85 -8.57
CA PRO A 52 -24.27 -25.72 -8.64
C PRO A 52 -23.02 -24.98 -8.18
N LEU A 53 -22.21 -25.66 -7.37
CA LEU A 53 -20.92 -25.17 -6.88
C LEU A 53 -19.81 -25.99 -7.55
N PRO A 54 -19.25 -25.57 -8.70
CA PRO A 54 -18.15 -26.28 -9.34
C PRO A 54 -16.91 -26.33 -8.44
N GLU A 55 -16.18 -27.43 -8.50
CA GLU A 55 -14.98 -27.66 -7.68
C GLU A 55 -13.95 -26.54 -7.86
N SER A 56 -13.58 -26.24 -9.10
CA SER A 56 -12.62 -25.17 -9.43
C SER A 56 -13.09 -23.79 -8.93
N THR A 57 -14.38 -23.46 -9.06
CA THR A 57 -14.89 -22.17 -8.58
C THR A 57 -14.88 -22.08 -7.06
N THR A 58 -15.21 -23.17 -6.39
CA THR A 58 -15.19 -23.26 -4.91
C THR A 58 -13.77 -23.15 -4.39
N ASN A 59 -12.83 -23.88 -5.00
CA ASN A 59 -11.40 -23.79 -4.70
C ASN A 59 -10.88 -22.35 -4.89
N ASP A 60 -11.17 -21.71 -6.03
CA ASP A 60 -10.70 -20.35 -6.28
C ASP A 60 -11.24 -19.32 -5.29
N ILE A 61 -12.48 -19.49 -4.81
CA ILE A 61 -13.08 -18.59 -3.82
C ILE A 61 -12.46 -18.82 -2.44
N LEU A 62 -12.41 -20.06 -1.96
CA LEU A 62 -11.89 -20.39 -0.62
C LEU A 62 -10.38 -20.14 -0.49
N MET A 63 -9.63 -20.26 -1.59
CA MET A 63 -8.21 -19.91 -1.66
C MET A 63 -7.95 -18.42 -1.93
N GLY A 64 -8.99 -17.57 -1.96
CA GLY A 64 -8.83 -16.12 -2.16
C GLY A 64 -8.29 -15.70 -3.53
N ARG A 65 -8.42 -16.56 -4.56
CA ARG A 65 -7.94 -16.25 -5.92
C ARG A 65 -8.86 -15.33 -6.71
N ARG A 66 -10.11 -15.13 -6.26
CA ARG A 66 -11.10 -14.28 -6.94
C ARG A 66 -11.08 -12.85 -6.41
N ARG A 67 -11.27 -11.90 -7.33
CA ARG A 67 -11.36 -10.47 -7.02
C ARG A 67 -12.78 -10.13 -6.54
N GLY A 68 -12.87 -9.61 -5.32
CA GLY A 68 -14.10 -9.09 -4.74
C GLY A 68 -14.95 -10.14 -4.01
N LEU A 69 -15.95 -9.64 -3.28
CA LEU A 69 -16.83 -10.45 -2.46
C LEU A 69 -17.61 -11.48 -3.32
N PRO A 70 -17.71 -12.76 -2.90
CA PRO A 70 -18.54 -13.74 -3.58
C PRO A 70 -19.99 -13.25 -3.71
N LYS A 71 -20.66 -13.61 -4.81
CA LYS A 71 -22.08 -13.25 -4.99
C LYS A 71 -22.92 -13.86 -3.87
N TRP A 72 -23.88 -13.12 -3.33
CA TRP A 72 -24.76 -13.61 -2.25
C TRP A 72 -25.37 -14.98 -2.57
N GLN A 73 -25.86 -15.16 -3.79
CA GLN A 73 -26.47 -16.43 -4.20
C GLN A 73 -25.49 -17.62 -4.15
N TRP A 74 -24.20 -17.37 -4.38
CA TRP A 74 -23.15 -18.39 -4.21
C TRP A 74 -22.92 -18.68 -2.72
N VAL A 75 -22.81 -17.64 -1.89
CA VAL A 75 -22.63 -17.79 -0.42
C VAL A 75 -23.77 -18.56 0.20
N ALA A 76 -25.02 -18.17 -0.11
CA ALA A 76 -26.21 -18.86 0.39
C ALA A 76 -26.23 -20.33 -0.05
N SER A 77 -25.89 -20.63 -1.31
CA SER A 77 -25.80 -22.00 -1.81
C SER A 77 -24.72 -22.82 -1.08
N PHE A 78 -23.56 -22.21 -0.84
CA PHE A 78 -22.44 -22.85 -0.14
C PHE A 78 -22.79 -23.16 1.32
N VAL A 79 -23.34 -22.19 2.05
CA VAL A 79 -23.79 -22.37 3.45
C VAL A 79 -24.88 -23.44 3.56
N THR A 80 -25.86 -23.47 2.64
CA THR A 80 -26.87 -24.53 2.59
C THR A 80 -26.24 -25.91 2.36
N VAL A 81 -25.25 -26.00 1.48
CA VAL A 81 -24.53 -27.25 1.22
C VAL A 81 -23.68 -27.69 2.41
N LEU A 82 -23.06 -26.75 3.13
CA LEU A 82 -22.32 -27.05 4.36
C LEU A 82 -23.26 -27.55 5.47
N ALA A 83 -24.43 -26.96 5.63
CA ALA A 83 -25.42 -27.44 6.59
C ALA A 83 -25.90 -28.86 6.26
N GLU A 84 -26.10 -29.16 4.98
CA GLU A 84 -26.42 -30.52 4.53
C GLU A 84 -25.26 -31.51 4.76
N ALA A 85 -24.02 -31.11 4.50
CA ALA A 85 -22.84 -31.92 4.76
C ALA A 85 -22.67 -32.20 6.26
N ALA A 86 -22.84 -31.18 7.11
CA ALA A 86 -22.83 -31.33 8.56
C ALA A 86 -23.93 -32.29 9.05
N ARG A 87 -25.14 -32.21 8.46
CA ARG A 87 -26.24 -33.14 8.74
C ARG A 87 -25.91 -34.58 8.37
N GLU A 88 -25.26 -34.82 7.22
CA GLU A 88 -24.80 -36.16 6.82
C GLU A 88 -23.66 -36.68 7.71
N GLY A 89 -22.78 -35.79 8.16
CA GLY A 89 -21.64 -36.10 9.03
C GLY A 89 -21.98 -36.22 10.52
N GLY A 90 -23.22 -35.93 10.93
CA GLY A 90 -23.62 -35.92 12.33
C GLY A 90 -23.01 -34.77 13.15
N VAL A 91 -22.61 -33.69 12.48
CA VAL A 91 -22.03 -32.48 13.08
C VAL A 91 -23.13 -31.47 13.42
N ASP A 92 -22.95 -30.73 14.52
CA ASP A 92 -23.93 -29.73 14.97
C ASP A 92 -24.12 -28.60 13.94
N LEU A 93 -25.35 -28.41 13.48
CA LEU A 93 -25.71 -27.38 12.49
C LEU A 93 -25.43 -25.95 12.97
N ALA A 94 -25.38 -25.72 14.29
CA ALA A 94 -25.06 -24.39 14.84
C ALA A 94 -23.67 -23.90 14.43
N CYS A 95 -22.75 -24.81 14.07
CA CYS A 95 -21.37 -24.47 13.73
C CYS A 95 -21.20 -23.83 12.33
N VAL A 96 -22.21 -23.97 11.45
CA VAL A 96 -22.20 -23.41 10.08
C VAL A 96 -22.79 -22.00 10.06
N GLY A 97 -23.64 -21.67 11.03
CA GLY A 97 -24.39 -20.41 11.10
C GLY A 97 -25.64 -20.39 10.21
N THR A 98 -26.54 -19.43 10.44
CA THR A 98 -27.81 -19.33 9.71
C THR A 98 -27.68 -18.51 8.42
N LEU A 99 -28.59 -18.71 7.46
CA LEU A 99 -28.65 -17.88 6.25
C LEU A 99 -28.85 -16.39 6.57
N GLU A 100 -29.60 -16.05 7.62
CA GLU A 100 -29.82 -14.67 8.03
C GLU A 100 -28.53 -14.03 8.54
N GLU A 101 -27.76 -14.73 9.38
CA GLU A 101 -26.48 -14.25 9.86
C GLU A 101 -25.46 -14.08 8.71
N TRP A 102 -25.40 -15.05 7.80
CA TRP A 102 -24.54 -14.96 6.61
C TRP A 102 -24.94 -13.82 5.68
N LYS A 103 -26.23 -13.54 5.55
CA LYS A 103 -26.73 -12.39 4.79
C LYS A 103 -26.30 -11.09 5.42
N ALA A 104 -26.45 -10.95 6.74
CA ALA A 104 -26.01 -9.78 7.49
C ALA A 104 -24.49 -9.56 7.34
N ARG A 105 -23.68 -10.61 7.47
CA ARG A 105 -22.22 -10.56 7.26
C ARG A 105 -21.87 -10.12 5.83
N HIS A 106 -22.54 -10.67 4.83
CA HIS A 106 -22.33 -10.32 3.41
C HIS A 106 -22.68 -8.85 3.12
N GLU A 107 -23.82 -8.38 3.62
CA GLU A 107 -24.26 -7.00 3.47
C GLU A 107 -23.33 -6.02 4.16
N ALA A 108 -22.85 -6.34 5.37
CA ALA A 108 -21.88 -5.56 6.12
C ALA A 108 -20.52 -5.47 5.40
N ALA A 109 -19.98 -6.61 4.93
CA ALA A 109 -18.75 -6.64 4.13
C ALA A 109 -18.91 -5.83 2.84
N GLY A 110 -20.04 -5.96 2.16
CA GLY A 110 -20.36 -5.18 0.96
C GLY A 110 -20.48 -3.68 1.24
N ALA A 111 -21.04 -3.29 2.39
CA ALA A 111 -21.16 -1.90 2.81
C ALA A 111 -19.80 -1.28 3.13
N ALA A 112 -18.94 -2.00 3.86
CA ALA A 112 -17.57 -1.59 4.15
C ALA A 112 -16.79 -1.33 2.86
N LEU A 113 -16.76 -2.30 1.94
CA LEU A 113 -16.10 -2.18 0.63
C LEU A 113 -16.63 -0.98 -0.18
N ARG A 114 -17.96 -0.75 -0.18
CA ARG A 114 -18.56 0.41 -0.85
C ARG A 114 -18.15 1.74 -0.21
N GLN A 115 -18.15 1.81 1.12
CA GLN A 115 -17.74 2.99 1.86
C GLN A 115 -16.27 3.30 1.57
N ALA A 116 -15.39 2.33 1.68
CA ALA A 116 -13.97 2.52 1.39
C ALA A 116 -13.75 2.98 -0.06
N ARG A 117 -14.46 2.39 -1.03
CA ARG A 117 -14.44 2.82 -2.44
C ARG A 117 -14.95 4.26 -2.64
N ALA A 118 -15.99 4.67 -1.92
CA ALA A 118 -16.53 6.04 -2.01
C ALA A 118 -15.54 7.09 -1.46
N VAL A 119 -14.92 6.81 -0.31
CA VAL A 119 -13.93 7.71 0.29
C VAL A 119 -12.67 7.77 -0.60
N ALA A 120 -12.29 6.65 -1.22
CA ALA A 120 -11.18 6.62 -2.17
C ALA A 120 -11.50 7.40 -3.47
N LYS A 121 -12.71 7.27 -4.02
CA LYS A 121 -13.14 8.00 -5.22
C LYS A 121 -13.14 9.51 -4.98
N LYS A 122 -13.58 9.95 -3.80
CA LYS A 122 -13.52 11.35 -3.38
C LYS A 122 -12.07 11.87 -3.35
N ALA A 123 -11.16 11.07 -2.78
CA ALA A 123 -9.75 11.41 -2.69
C ALA A 123 -9.05 11.51 -4.04
N VAL A 124 -9.37 10.60 -4.96
CA VAL A 124 -8.91 10.67 -6.36
C VAL A 124 -9.49 11.89 -7.09
N GLY A 125 -10.77 12.21 -6.86
CA GLY A 125 -11.42 13.38 -7.44
C GLY A 125 -10.80 14.71 -7.01
N ALA A 126 -10.40 14.84 -5.75
CA ALA A 126 -9.75 16.03 -5.24
C ALA A 126 -8.30 16.18 -5.72
N ALA A 127 -7.56 15.07 -5.83
CA ALA A 127 -6.22 15.06 -6.41
C ALA A 127 -6.20 15.53 -7.88
N ARG A 128 -7.27 15.22 -8.65
CA ARG A 128 -7.46 15.75 -10.02
C ARG A 128 -7.63 17.28 -10.07
N GLY A 129 -8.28 17.87 -9.08
CA GLY A 129 -8.55 19.32 -9.06
C GLY A 129 -7.33 20.17 -8.70
N ALA A 130 -6.39 19.63 -7.93
CA ALA A 130 -5.22 20.36 -7.45
C ALA A 130 -4.11 20.56 -8.52
N GLY A 131 -4.15 19.83 -9.64
CA GLY A 131 -3.18 19.94 -10.74
C GLY A 131 -3.51 21.00 -11.80
N GLY A 132 -4.64 21.70 -11.70
CA GLY A 132 -5.11 22.67 -12.69
C GLY A 132 -5.03 24.11 -12.20
N GLY A 133 -3.81 24.61 -11.97
CA GLY A 133 -3.61 25.94 -11.39
C GLY A 133 -2.35 26.65 -11.87
N GLY A 134 -2.05 26.63 -13.17
CA GLY A 134 -1.00 27.46 -13.73
C GLY A 134 -0.63 27.11 -15.18
N GLY A 135 -0.87 28.04 -16.10
CA GLY A 135 -0.28 28.04 -17.44
C GLY A 135 -1.20 27.55 -18.56
N GLY A 136 -1.74 28.50 -19.33
CA GLY A 136 -2.56 28.22 -20.51
C GLY A 136 -1.78 27.51 -21.62
N GLY A 137 -2.37 26.44 -22.14
CA GLY A 137 -1.89 25.72 -23.31
C GLY A 137 -2.86 24.59 -23.63
N ARG A 138 -3.83 24.87 -24.51
CA ARG A 138 -4.76 23.85 -25.01
C ARG A 138 -3.99 22.86 -25.88
N THR A 139 -3.84 21.63 -25.42
CA THR A 139 -3.78 20.45 -26.29
C THR A 139 -4.75 19.42 -25.75
N GLY A 140 -5.78 19.12 -26.54
CA GLY A 140 -6.71 18.06 -26.27
C GLY A 140 -6.06 16.72 -26.57
N SER A 141 -6.03 15.85 -25.57
CA SER A 141 -6.04 14.41 -25.71
C SER A 141 -6.56 13.82 -24.41
N GLU A 142 -7.84 13.46 -24.46
CA GLU A 142 -8.48 12.34 -23.75
C GLU A 142 -7.96 11.97 -22.35
N GLU A 143 -8.74 12.42 -21.35
CA GLU A 143 -9.15 11.68 -20.15
C GLU A 143 -8.29 10.44 -19.77
N GLY A 144 -7.10 10.69 -19.22
CA GLY A 144 -6.38 9.74 -18.37
C GLY A 144 -7.14 9.53 -17.06
N GLY A 145 -8.29 8.87 -17.14
CA GLY A 145 -9.18 8.63 -16.03
C GLY A 145 -8.56 7.65 -15.06
N TRP A 146 -7.88 8.16 -14.02
CA TRP A 146 -7.52 7.46 -12.78
C TRP A 146 -8.48 6.28 -12.55
N GLY A 147 -7.96 5.07 -12.71
CA GLY A 147 -8.81 3.90 -12.86
C GLY A 147 -9.66 3.65 -11.62
N SER A 148 -10.73 2.86 -11.79
CA SER A 148 -11.40 2.21 -10.65
C SER A 148 -10.42 1.50 -9.71
N ARG A 149 -9.24 1.11 -10.22
CA ARG A 149 -8.25 0.30 -9.54
C ARG A 149 -7.53 1.07 -8.42
N LEU A 150 -7.03 2.29 -8.65
CA LEU A 150 -6.43 3.11 -7.58
C LEU A 150 -7.43 3.41 -6.45
N VAL A 151 -8.71 3.60 -6.81
CA VAL A 151 -9.78 3.76 -5.82
C VAL A 151 -9.89 2.53 -4.93
N ASP A 152 -9.81 1.33 -5.50
CA ASP A 152 -9.87 0.08 -4.74
C ASP A 152 -8.60 -0.11 -3.88
N VAL A 153 -7.41 0.33 -4.33
CA VAL A 153 -6.18 0.32 -3.52
C VAL A 153 -6.27 1.27 -2.33
N ILE A 154 -6.75 2.50 -2.53
CA ILE A 154 -6.90 3.49 -1.45
C ILE A 154 -7.98 3.03 -0.46
N ALA A 155 -9.04 2.38 -0.95
CA ALA A 155 -10.08 1.78 -0.12
C ALA A 155 -9.49 0.70 0.79
N LEU A 156 -8.74 -0.24 0.22
CA LEU A 156 -8.06 -1.28 0.99
C LEU A 156 -6.98 -0.70 1.91
N ALA A 157 -6.21 0.30 1.48
CA ALA A 157 -5.21 0.96 2.31
C ALA A 157 -5.81 1.58 3.59
N ARG A 158 -7.08 1.99 3.51
CA ARG A 158 -7.86 2.48 4.65
C ARG A 158 -8.46 1.35 5.49
N GLU A 159 -8.77 0.20 4.90
CA GLU A 159 -9.36 -0.98 5.56
C GLU A 159 -8.29 -1.90 6.19
N ALA A 160 -7.27 -2.30 5.45
CA ALA A 160 -6.18 -3.21 5.83
C ALA A 160 -5.24 -2.64 6.91
N ARG A 161 -5.41 -1.37 7.30
CA ARG A 161 -4.67 -0.75 8.41
C ARG A 161 -5.62 -0.01 9.31
N VAL A 162 -6.34 -0.79 10.11
CA VAL A 162 -6.94 -0.35 11.37
C VAL A 162 -5.91 0.50 12.10
N ARG A 163 -6.14 1.83 12.07
CA ARG A 163 -5.32 2.91 12.66
C ARG A 163 -4.02 3.24 11.91
N CYS A 164 -4.12 3.76 10.69
CA CYS A 164 -3.08 4.65 10.14
C CYS A 164 -2.74 5.71 11.21
N TRP A 165 -1.58 5.56 11.85
CA TRP A 165 -1.13 6.36 12.99
C TRP A 165 -1.26 7.88 12.75
N TRP A 166 -1.20 8.30 11.48
CA TRP A 166 -1.34 9.70 11.09
C TRP A 166 -2.79 10.18 10.93
N TYR A 167 -3.76 9.29 10.70
CA TYR A 167 -5.14 9.66 10.36
C TYR A 167 -5.87 10.32 11.53
N ALA A 168 -5.65 9.83 12.75
CA ALA A 168 -6.24 10.42 13.95
C ALA A 168 -5.57 11.75 14.35
N GLU A 169 -4.25 11.88 14.12
CA GLU A 169 -3.45 12.99 14.64
C GLU A 169 -3.26 14.15 13.65
N HIS A 170 -3.41 13.91 12.35
CA HIS A 170 -3.01 14.86 11.31
C HIS A 170 -4.01 15.10 10.17
N ARG A 171 -5.17 14.45 10.15
CA ARG A 171 -6.10 14.56 9.01
C ARG A 171 -6.66 15.97 8.79
N ASP A 172 -6.89 16.73 9.85
CA ASP A 172 -7.59 18.03 9.88
C ASP A 172 -6.91 19.15 9.07
N TRP A 173 -5.60 19.06 8.85
CA TRP A 173 -4.80 20.09 8.17
C TRP A 173 -4.11 19.58 6.90
N LEU A 174 -4.10 18.27 6.66
CA LEU A 174 -3.39 17.70 5.53
C LEU A 174 -4.15 17.89 4.22
N PRO A 175 -3.51 18.38 3.15
CA PRO A 175 -4.09 18.36 1.83
C PRO A 175 -4.46 16.93 1.41
N GLU A 176 -5.59 16.78 0.72
CA GLU A 176 -6.12 15.47 0.32
C GLU A 176 -5.13 14.61 -0.51
N PRO A 177 -4.34 15.17 -1.45
CA PRO A 177 -3.32 14.39 -2.17
C PRO A 177 -2.26 13.79 -1.25
N VAL A 178 -1.88 14.51 -0.18
CA VAL A 178 -0.92 14.01 0.81
C VAL A 178 -1.54 12.87 1.63
N GLN A 179 -2.82 12.98 1.98
CA GLN A 179 -3.54 11.90 2.65
C GLN A 179 -3.62 10.63 1.78
N VAL A 180 -3.79 10.78 0.47
CA VAL A 180 -3.76 9.65 -0.49
C VAL A 180 -2.39 8.99 -0.48
N PHE A 181 -1.32 9.78 -0.67
CA PHE A 181 0.03 9.26 -0.65
C PHE A 181 0.34 8.48 0.63
N LEU A 182 0.05 9.06 1.80
CA LEU A 182 0.30 8.42 3.10
C LEU A 182 -0.52 7.14 3.31
N SER A 183 -1.71 7.06 2.72
CA SER A 183 -2.52 5.84 2.73
C SER A 183 -1.84 4.75 1.90
N LEU A 184 -1.44 5.07 0.67
CA LEU A 184 -0.76 4.14 -0.25
C LEU A 184 0.61 3.70 0.29
N GLU A 185 1.41 4.64 0.78
CA GLU A 185 2.71 4.37 1.43
C GLU A 185 2.54 3.43 2.62
N SER A 186 1.49 3.66 3.42
CA SER A 186 1.16 2.74 4.49
C SER A 186 0.82 1.36 3.91
N ALA A 187 -0.08 1.23 2.94
CA ALA A 187 -0.46 -0.10 2.43
C ALA A 187 0.63 -0.87 1.66
N ALA A 188 1.74 -0.22 1.29
CA ALA A 188 2.79 -0.85 0.52
C ALA A 188 3.53 -1.95 1.30
N SER A 189 3.75 -3.08 0.64
CA SER A 189 4.65 -4.16 1.08
C SER A 189 6.10 -3.95 0.60
N LEU A 190 6.27 -3.24 -0.52
CA LEU A 190 7.56 -2.84 -1.07
C LEU A 190 7.45 -1.40 -1.56
N ILE A 191 8.43 -0.59 -1.17
CA ILE A 191 8.62 0.80 -1.58
C ILE A 191 9.98 0.88 -2.27
N ARG A 192 9.99 1.31 -3.52
CA ARG A 192 11.23 1.67 -4.23
C ARG A 192 11.23 3.17 -4.46
N THR A 193 12.29 3.86 -4.06
CA THR A 193 12.39 5.32 -4.24
C THR A 193 13.71 5.70 -4.89
N TYR A 194 13.65 6.75 -5.68
CA TYR A 194 14.80 7.49 -6.17
C TYR A 194 14.63 8.95 -5.78
N ASP A 195 15.57 9.49 -5.01
CA ASP A 195 15.52 10.86 -4.51
C ASP A 195 16.80 11.61 -4.89
N THR A 196 16.62 12.77 -5.55
CA THR A 196 17.70 13.54 -6.17
C THR A 196 18.13 14.76 -5.35
N GLN A 197 17.22 15.29 -4.51
CA GLN A 197 17.43 16.58 -3.85
C GLN A 197 17.69 16.50 -2.36
N THR A 198 17.08 15.52 -1.70
CA THR A 198 17.14 15.34 -0.25
C THR A 198 17.13 13.86 0.07
N VAL A 199 17.65 13.47 1.23
CA VAL A 199 17.48 12.12 1.77
C VAL A 199 15.99 11.70 1.74
N PRO A 200 15.65 10.45 1.34
CA PRO A 200 14.26 9.98 1.31
C PRO A 200 13.54 10.22 2.63
N ALA A 201 12.32 10.76 2.58
CA ALA A 201 11.58 11.18 3.76
C ALA A 201 11.37 10.09 4.83
N LEU A 202 11.35 8.81 4.43
CA LEU A 202 11.25 7.65 5.33
C LEU A 202 12.50 7.39 6.17
N LEU A 203 13.64 7.97 5.78
CA LEU A 203 14.95 7.81 6.40
C LEU A 203 15.44 9.09 7.08
N GLN A 204 14.64 10.17 7.07
CA GLN A 204 15.03 11.45 7.65
C GLN A 204 14.97 11.45 9.18
N THR A 205 15.96 12.07 9.82
CA THR A 205 15.92 12.38 11.25
C THR A 205 15.04 13.62 11.51
N GLU A 206 14.70 13.89 12.78
CA GLU A 206 13.87 15.04 13.10
C GLU A 206 14.56 16.38 12.78
N ALA A 207 15.87 16.49 13.07
CA ALA A 207 16.64 17.69 12.78
C ALA A 207 16.70 17.97 11.28
N TYR A 208 17.01 16.93 10.48
CA TYR A 208 17.06 17.04 9.03
C TYR A 208 15.70 17.35 8.42
N ALA A 209 14.65 16.62 8.84
CA ALA A 209 13.28 16.87 8.38
C ALA A 209 12.83 18.31 8.68
N ARG A 210 13.18 18.85 9.86
CA ARG A 210 12.88 20.24 10.23
C ARG A 210 13.57 21.23 9.31
N ALA A 211 14.85 21.02 9.00
CA ALA A 211 15.60 21.88 8.09
C ALA A 211 15.01 21.86 6.67
N VAL A 212 14.67 20.67 6.14
CA VAL A 212 14.01 20.54 4.83
C VAL A 212 12.65 21.25 4.82
N ILE A 213 11.79 21.02 5.82
CA ILE A 213 10.44 21.63 5.88
C ILE A 213 10.55 23.16 5.97
N ALA A 214 11.49 23.68 6.76
CA ALA A 214 11.70 25.12 6.88
C ALA A 214 12.17 25.74 5.54
N ALA A 215 13.01 25.04 4.77
CA ALA A 215 13.44 25.48 3.45
C ALA A 215 12.31 25.41 2.40
N GLU A 216 11.50 24.34 2.41
CA GLU A 216 10.33 24.17 1.53
C GLU A 216 9.23 25.21 1.83
N HIS A 217 9.13 25.65 3.08
CA HIS A 217 8.03 26.49 3.55
C HIS A 217 8.50 27.61 4.51
N PRO A 218 9.24 28.61 4.01
CA PRO A 218 9.91 29.62 4.84
C PRO A 218 8.97 30.54 5.61
N ARG A 219 7.68 30.56 5.27
CA ARG A 219 6.65 31.41 5.90
C ARG A 219 5.79 30.66 6.93
N LEU A 220 6.02 29.36 7.15
CA LEU A 220 5.22 28.61 8.12
C LEU A 220 5.57 28.96 9.56
N PRO A 221 4.58 29.12 10.45
CA PRO A 221 4.83 29.26 11.87
C PRO A 221 5.55 28.02 12.44
N ARG A 222 6.40 28.22 13.44
CA ARG A 222 7.17 27.14 14.08
C ARG A 222 6.30 25.96 14.54
N ALA A 223 5.14 26.22 15.10
CA ALA A 223 4.22 25.17 15.56
C ALA A 223 3.75 24.24 14.41
N GLU A 224 3.53 24.82 13.22
CA GLU A 224 3.12 24.08 12.03
C GLU A 224 4.30 23.31 11.41
N VAL A 225 5.51 23.88 11.47
CA VAL A 225 6.74 23.15 11.11
C VAL A 225 6.89 21.90 12.00
N GLU A 226 6.79 22.03 13.33
CA GLU A 226 6.90 20.87 14.23
C GLU A 226 5.81 19.82 13.98
N ARG A 227 4.60 20.25 13.59
CA ARG A 227 3.51 19.33 13.23
C ARG A 227 3.86 18.52 11.98
N ARG A 228 4.45 19.17 10.96
CA ARG A 228 4.94 18.52 9.75
C ARG A 228 6.16 17.63 10.01
N VAL A 229 7.06 18.01 10.91
CA VAL A 229 8.21 17.20 11.33
C VAL A 229 7.74 15.89 11.96
N ARG A 230 6.78 15.95 12.90
CA ARG A 230 6.20 14.75 13.52
C ARG A 230 5.54 13.83 12.49
N LEU A 231 4.80 14.40 11.55
CA LEU A 231 4.23 13.61 10.45
C LEU A 231 5.31 13.01 9.54
N ARG A 232 6.36 13.76 9.18
CA ARG A 232 7.39 13.28 8.26
C ARG A 232 8.20 12.13 8.88
N THR A 233 8.70 12.34 10.09
CA THR A 233 9.51 11.34 10.81
C THR A 233 8.69 10.15 11.28
N GLY A 234 7.41 10.35 11.64
CA GLY A 234 6.50 9.28 12.01
C GLY A 234 6.25 8.28 10.87
N ARG A 235 6.46 8.66 9.60
CA ARG A 235 6.35 7.73 8.46
C ARG A 235 7.35 6.59 8.54
N GLY A 236 8.53 6.79 9.12
CA GLY A 236 9.55 5.76 9.32
C GLY A 236 9.07 4.55 10.16
N ARG A 237 7.94 4.68 10.88
CA ARG A 237 7.29 3.56 11.61
C ARG A 237 6.94 2.39 10.71
N ILE A 238 6.71 2.61 9.41
CA ILE A 238 6.42 1.53 8.46
C ILE A 238 7.62 0.58 8.25
N LEU A 239 8.84 1.00 8.63
CA LEU A 239 10.07 0.21 8.51
C LEU A 239 10.44 -0.53 9.80
N THR A 240 9.72 -0.29 10.90
CA THR A 240 10.05 -0.82 12.25
C THR A 240 8.89 -1.57 12.92
N GLY A 241 7.68 -1.48 12.40
CA GLY A 241 6.50 -2.18 12.95
C GLY A 241 6.42 -3.67 12.60
N PRO A 242 5.42 -4.40 13.11
CA PRO A 242 5.26 -5.85 12.86
C PRO A 242 5.08 -6.20 11.38
N ASN A 243 4.42 -5.34 10.59
CA ASN A 243 4.25 -5.50 9.14
C ASN A 243 5.19 -4.55 8.39
N THR A 244 6.51 -4.78 8.50
CA THR A 244 7.51 -3.89 7.89
C THR A 244 7.42 -3.89 6.37
N ALA A 245 7.31 -2.71 5.77
CA ALA A 245 7.55 -2.56 4.34
C ALA A 245 9.03 -2.81 4.03
N LYS A 246 9.30 -3.42 2.88
CA LYS A 246 10.65 -3.43 2.30
C LYS A 246 10.90 -2.08 1.65
N LEU A 247 12.01 -1.43 1.96
CA LEU A 247 12.44 -0.20 1.33
C LEU A 247 13.68 -0.45 0.49
N TRP A 248 13.63 -0.02 -0.76
CA TRP A 248 14.81 0.11 -1.62
C TRP A 248 14.93 1.57 -2.02
N ALA A 249 15.90 2.27 -1.44
CA ALA A 249 16.19 3.66 -1.74
C ALA A 249 17.47 3.78 -2.58
N VAL A 250 17.34 4.39 -3.75
CA VAL A 250 18.48 4.92 -4.50
C VAL A 250 18.54 6.42 -4.20
N ILE A 251 19.68 6.90 -3.72
CA ILE A 251 19.89 8.29 -3.33
C ILE A 251 20.97 8.86 -4.22
N ASP A 252 20.69 9.98 -4.88
CA ASP A 252 21.71 10.72 -5.61
C ASP A 252 22.79 11.25 -4.65
N GLU A 253 24.07 11.09 -5.00
CA GLU A 253 25.20 11.59 -4.19
C GLU A 253 25.05 13.09 -3.86
N ALA A 254 24.51 13.90 -4.77
CA ALA A 254 24.28 15.32 -4.52
C ALA A 254 23.28 15.55 -3.37
N ALA A 255 22.33 14.64 -3.14
CA ALA A 255 21.41 14.74 -2.01
C ALA A 255 22.10 14.49 -0.65
N LEU A 256 23.22 13.77 -0.64
CA LEU A 256 24.01 13.49 0.56
C LEU A 256 25.08 14.56 0.83
N ARG A 257 25.53 15.26 -0.23
CA ARG A 257 26.52 16.35 -0.12
C ARG A 257 25.90 17.74 0.06
N ARG A 258 24.69 17.96 -0.46
CA ARG A 258 24.02 19.27 -0.37
C ARG A 258 23.80 19.64 1.11
N PRO A 259 24.29 20.80 1.58
CA PRO A 259 24.06 21.22 2.95
C PRO A 259 22.56 21.41 3.24
N VAL A 260 22.06 20.72 4.26
CA VAL A 260 20.70 20.87 4.80
C VAL A 260 20.79 21.07 6.31
N GLY A 261 20.33 22.23 6.78
CA GLY A 261 20.54 22.62 8.18
C GLY A 261 22.00 22.96 8.45
N ASP A 262 22.47 22.65 9.65
CA ASP A 262 23.87 22.83 10.04
C ASP A 262 24.68 21.52 9.92
N ALA A 263 25.99 21.61 10.15
CA ALA A 263 26.89 20.45 10.05
C ALA A 263 26.52 19.32 11.03
N ALA A 264 25.97 19.67 12.21
CA ALA A 264 25.50 18.69 13.19
C ALA A 264 24.27 17.92 12.66
N THR A 265 23.33 18.63 12.05
CA THR A 265 22.14 18.05 11.40
C THR A 265 22.53 17.08 10.28
N MET A 266 23.48 17.46 9.43
CA MET A 266 23.98 16.59 8.36
C MET A 266 24.67 15.34 8.93
N ARG A 267 25.53 15.50 9.93
CA ARG A 267 26.21 14.37 10.59
C ARG A 267 25.20 13.38 11.18
N GLU A 268 24.23 13.87 11.95
CA GLU A 268 23.17 13.06 12.54
C GLU A 268 22.39 12.28 11.46
N GLN A 269 22.08 12.94 10.33
CA GLN A 269 21.36 12.32 9.23
C GLN A 269 22.18 11.20 8.56
N LEU A 270 23.47 11.41 8.32
CA LEU A 270 24.35 10.41 7.70
C LEU A 270 24.58 9.21 8.62
N GLU A 271 24.76 9.45 9.93
CA GLU A 271 24.84 8.39 10.94
C GLU A 271 23.55 7.54 11.00
N SER A 272 22.39 8.19 10.91
CA SER A 272 21.08 7.51 10.83
C SER A 272 20.93 6.65 9.56
N LEU A 273 21.44 7.12 8.42
CA LEU A 273 21.45 6.33 7.18
C LEU A 273 22.35 5.09 7.32
N ARG A 274 23.54 5.26 7.91
CA ARG A 274 24.46 4.15 8.18
C ARG A 274 23.81 3.09 9.07
N GLU A 275 23.10 3.50 10.12
CA GLU A 275 22.36 2.56 10.96
C GLU A 275 21.20 1.90 10.22
N SER A 276 20.55 2.62 9.31
CA SER A 276 19.46 2.08 8.48
C SER A 276 19.94 0.99 7.50
N CYS A 277 21.19 1.06 7.01
CA CYS A 277 21.80 0.03 6.17
C CYS A 277 21.87 -1.34 6.85
N LYS A 278 21.88 -1.39 8.19
CA LYS A 278 21.95 -2.64 8.96
C LYS A 278 20.62 -3.38 9.05
N ARG A 279 19.51 -2.77 8.61
CA ARG A 279 18.17 -3.37 8.71
C ARG A 279 17.92 -4.33 7.54
N PRO A 280 17.41 -5.55 7.78
CA PRO A 280 17.21 -6.55 6.73
C PRO A 280 16.13 -6.18 5.70
N ASN A 281 15.22 -5.26 6.04
CA ASN A 281 14.15 -4.77 5.16
C ASN A 281 14.48 -3.44 4.48
N VAL A 282 15.68 -2.89 4.67
CA VAL A 282 16.10 -1.60 4.08
C VAL A 282 17.33 -1.83 3.21
N THR A 283 17.27 -1.37 1.97
CA THR A 283 18.40 -1.35 1.05
C THR A 283 18.59 0.09 0.60
N ILE A 284 19.78 0.62 0.85
CA ILE A 284 20.19 1.96 0.42
C ILE A 284 21.32 1.77 -0.59
N GLN A 285 21.24 2.49 -1.70
CA GLN A 285 22.29 2.60 -2.70
C GLN A 285 22.51 4.07 -3.01
N VAL A 286 23.77 4.44 -3.25
CA VAL A 286 24.14 5.79 -3.67
C VAL A 286 24.38 5.77 -5.18
N LEU A 287 23.72 6.67 -5.90
CA LEU A 287 24.03 6.92 -7.30
C LEU A 287 25.17 7.94 -7.33
N PRO A 288 26.40 7.54 -7.70
CA PRO A 288 27.55 8.43 -7.68
C PRO A 288 27.43 9.50 -8.77
N GLU A 289 28.03 10.66 -8.51
CA GLU A 289 28.15 11.72 -9.53
C GLU A 289 29.11 11.22 -10.63
N ARG A 290 28.57 10.90 -11.81
CA ARG A 290 29.35 10.46 -12.97
C ARG A 290 29.21 11.47 -14.11
N ASP A 291 30.31 11.67 -14.84
CA ASP A 291 30.35 12.52 -16.04
C ASP A 291 29.32 12.03 -17.08
N GLY A 292 28.15 12.66 -17.13
CA GLY A 292 27.21 12.55 -18.24
C GLY A 292 25.78 12.07 -17.97
N GLY A 293 25.31 11.91 -16.72
CA GLY A 293 23.88 11.64 -16.53
C GLY A 293 23.38 11.51 -15.08
N ASN A 294 22.25 12.16 -14.81
CA ASN A 294 21.41 12.09 -13.60
C ASN A 294 20.64 10.75 -13.44
N GLY A 295 21.22 9.62 -13.87
CA GLY A 295 20.55 8.31 -13.82
C GLY A 295 19.26 8.22 -14.66
N GLY A 296 19.03 9.16 -15.58
CA GLY A 296 17.86 9.18 -16.47
C GLY A 296 16.60 9.84 -15.88
N SER A 297 16.67 10.48 -14.71
CA SER A 297 15.60 11.35 -14.21
C SER A 297 16.11 12.43 -13.26
N ASP A 298 15.66 13.68 -13.44
CA ASP A 298 15.91 14.75 -12.47
C ASP A 298 14.90 14.77 -11.31
N ALA A 299 13.79 14.05 -11.45
CA ALA A 299 12.66 14.11 -10.54
C ALA A 299 12.63 12.90 -9.58
N PRO A 300 12.19 13.10 -8.33
CA PRO A 300 12.01 11.98 -7.41
C PRO A 300 10.88 11.05 -7.88
N ILE A 301 11.14 9.75 -7.78
CA ILE A 301 10.22 8.69 -8.20
C ILE A 301 9.99 7.74 -7.02
N THR A 302 8.74 7.45 -6.68
CA THR A 302 8.40 6.42 -5.70
C THR A 302 7.48 5.38 -6.32
N LEU A 303 7.88 4.11 -6.35
CA LEU A 303 7.05 2.98 -6.72
C LEU A 303 6.55 2.27 -5.44
N LEU A 304 5.24 2.09 -5.34
CA LEU A 304 4.55 1.41 -4.25
C LEU A 304 3.96 0.10 -4.78
N ARG A 305 4.34 -1.01 -4.15
CA ARG A 305 3.82 -2.35 -4.45
C ARG A 305 3.07 -2.92 -3.27
N PHE A 306 1.89 -3.48 -3.54
CA PHE A 306 0.96 -3.99 -2.53
C PHE A 306 1.06 -5.51 -2.41
N PRO A 307 0.78 -6.08 -1.22
CA PRO A 307 0.87 -7.53 -1.02
C PRO A 307 -0.18 -8.29 -1.84
N GLU A 308 -1.37 -7.72 -2.05
CA GLU A 308 -2.44 -8.37 -2.80
C GLU A 308 -2.25 -8.15 -4.31
N ARG A 309 -1.94 -9.23 -5.03
CA ARG A 309 -1.68 -9.24 -6.49
C ARG A 309 -2.84 -8.72 -7.35
N GLN A 310 -4.01 -8.52 -6.77
CA GLN A 310 -5.18 -7.94 -7.44
C GLN A 310 -5.09 -6.43 -7.63
N PHE A 311 -4.24 -5.76 -6.85
CA PHE A 311 -4.02 -4.32 -6.93
C PHE A 311 -2.83 -4.00 -7.85
N PRO A 312 -2.94 -2.97 -8.70
CA PRO A 312 -1.81 -2.51 -9.47
C PRO A 312 -0.78 -1.86 -8.55
N ASP A 313 0.50 -2.00 -8.90
CA ASP A 313 1.55 -1.15 -8.34
C ASP A 313 1.26 0.32 -8.73
N VAL A 314 1.70 1.26 -7.91
CA VAL A 314 1.45 2.68 -8.12
C VAL A 314 2.78 3.42 -8.13
N VAL A 315 3.00 4.24 -9.15
CA VAL A 315 4.12 5.19 -9.20
C VAL A 315 3.61 6.54 -8.71
N HIS A 316 4.37 7.19 -7.84
CA HIS A 316 4.16 8.56 -7.40
C HIS A 316 5.35 9.41 -7.85
N LEU A 317 5.05 10.49 -8.58
CA LEU A 317 6.02 11.48 -9.04
C LEU A 317 5.72 12.79 -8.32
N ALA A 318 6.53 13.09 -7.31
CA ALA A 318 6.34 14.30 -6.51
C ALA A 318 6.76 15.55 -7.30
N HIS A 319 6.02 16.65 -7.12
CA HIS A 319 6.38 17.96 -7.64
C HIS A 319 5.96 19.06 -6.65
N VAL A 320 6.43 20.28 -6.85
CA VAL A 320 6.32 21.37 -5.85
C VAL A 320 4.88 21.64 -5.37
N THR A 321 3.88 21.45 -6.23
CA THR A 321 2.46 21.68 -5.91
C THR A 321 1.69 20.42 -5.52
N GLY A 322 2.32 19.23 -5.50
CA GLY A 322 1.63 17.98 -5.23
C GLY A 322 2.38 16.75 -5.76
N GLY A 323 1.65 15.88 -6.45
CA GLY A 323 2.21 14.67 -7.02
C GLY A 323 1.30 14.04 -8.05
N LEU A 324 1.89 13.38 -9.04
CA LEU A 324 1.19 12.57 -10.03
C LEU A 324 1.24 11.11 -9.59
N PHE A 325 0.10 10.42 -9.61
CA PHE A 325 0.06 8.98 -9.39
C PHE A 325 -0.27 8.26 -10.70
N LEU A 326 0.46 7.20 -11.00
CA LEU A 326 0.31 6.39 -12.20
C LEU A 326 0.08 4.94 -11.78
N ASP A 327 -1.08 4.38 -12.16
CA ASP A 327 -1.48 2.99 -11.92
C ASP A 327 -1.71 2.20 -13.22
N ASP A 328 -1.52 2.87 -14.36
CA ASP A 328 -1.58 2.22 -15.67
C ASP A 328 -0.38 1.28 -15.88
N PRO A 329 -0.60 0.04 -16.37
CA PRO A 329 0.47 -0.96 -16.50
C PRO A 329 1.68 -0.50 -17.31
N ASP A 330 1.50 0.30 -18.36
CA ASP A 330 2.59 0.72 -19.23
C ASP A 330 3.49 1.74 -18.51
N ASN A 331 2.87 2.70 -17.83
CA ASN A 331 3.58 3.66 -16.99
C ASN A 331 4.31 2.98 -15.83
N VAL A 332 3.61 2.10 -15.11
CA VAL A 332 4.19 1.33 -14.00
C VAL A 332 5.38 0.49 -14.47
N HIS A 333 5.24 -0.17 -15.63
CA HIS A 333 6.31 -0.96 -16.21
C HIS A 333 7.52 -0.08 -16.56
N HIS A 334 7.29 1.07 -17.23
CA HIS A 334 8.32 2.02 -17.59
C HIS A 334 9.13 2.50 -16.38
N TYR A 335 8.46 3.02 -15.35
CA TYR A 335 9.14 3.50 -14.14
C TYR A 335 9.78 2.38 -13.31
N SER A 336 9.20 1.18 -13.31
CA SER A 336 9.84 0.01 -12.70
C SER A 336 11.15 -0.36 -13.41
N GLN A 337 11.21 -0.27 -14.74
CA GLN A 337 12.44 -0.46 -15.49
C GLN A 337 13.46 0.64 -15.17
N LEU A 338 13.03 1.90 -15.15
CA LEU A 338 13.89 3.04 -14.81
C LEU A 338 14.53 2.88 -13.42
N LEU A 339 13.73 2.60 -12.38
CA LEU A 339 14.24 2.33 -11.02
C LEU A 339 15.19 1.12 -10.98
N SER A 340 15.02 0.15 -11.89
CA SER A 340 15.91 -1.02 -11.96
C SER A 340 17.24 -0.66 -12.62
N ARG A 341 17.25 0.19 -13.64
CA ARG A 341 18.48 0.73 -14.23
C ARG A 341 19.23 1.59 -13.21
N LEU A 342 18.53 2.47 -12.51
CA LEU A 342 19.09 3.26 -11.41
C LEU A 342 19.77 2.39 -10.35
N GLY A 343 19.14 1.29 -9.93
CA GLY A 343 19.74 0.35 -8.98
C GLY A 343 20.96 -0.41 -9.51
N ILE A 344 21.09 -0.57 -10.83
CA ILE A 344 22.27 -1.17 -11.48
C ILE A 344 23.41 -0.15 -11.62
N GLU A 345 23.07 1.11 -11.90
CA GLU A 345 24.05 2.19 -12.07
C GLU A 345 24.60 2.70 -10.75
N ALA A 346 23.78 2.66 -9.71
CA ALA A 346 24.16 2.99 -8.33
C ALA A 346 25.15 1.97 -7.76
N ASP A 347 25.96 2.43 -6.80
CA ASP A 347 26.91 1.58 -6.11
C ASP A 347 26.21 0.43 -5.38
N TRP A 348 26.92 -0.68 -5.21
CA TRP A 348 26.37 -1.85 -4.54
C TRP A 348 25.96 -1.49 -3.10
N PRO A 349 24.88 -2.08 -2.55
CA PRO A 349 24.45 -1.77 -1.19
C PRO A 349 25.57 -1.88 -0.15
N ALA A 350 26.45 -2.89 -0.29
CA ALA A 350 27.59 -3.11 0.60
C ALA A 350 28.65 -1.98 0.57
N GLN A 351 28.68 -1.16 -0.48
CA GLN A 351 29.60 -0.03 -0.61
C GLN A 351 29.03 1.27 0.01
N THR A 352 27.71 1.30 0.28
CA THR A 352 27.04 2.49 0.81
C THR A 352 27.57 2.89 2.19
N GLU A 353 27.82 1.94 3.10
CA GLU A 353 28.37 2.26 4.42
C GLU A 353 29.76 2.92 4.31
N ALA A 354 30.63 2.38 3.45
CA ALA A 354 31.95 2.95 3.21
C ALA A 354 31.88 4.34 2.53
N PHE A 355 30.88 4.58 1.67
CA PHE A 355 30.62 5.90 1.11
C PHE A 355 30.20 6.91 2.19
N LEU A 356 29.26 6.52 3.07
CA LEU A 356 28.80 7.38 4.17
C LEU A 356 29.92 7.67 5.17
N ASP A 357 30.75 6.68 5.52
CA ASP A 357 31.89 6.85 6.42
C ASP A 357 32.90 7.87 5.85
N ARG A 358 33.16 7.84 4.53
CA ARG A 358 34.01 8.85 3.87
C ARG A 358 33.47 10.28 3.98
N ILE A 359 32.16 10.49 3.83
CA ILE A 359 31.55 11.83 3.99
C ILE A 359 31.61 12.28 5.45
N LEU A 360 31.42 11.37 6.40
CA LEU A 360 31.47 11.67 7.84
C LEU A 360 32.87 12.07 8.33
N ASP A 361 33.90 11.48 7.73
CA ASP A 361 35.31 11.71 8.03
C ASP A 361 35.88 12.96 7.33
N ASP A 362 35.33 13.34 6.16
CA ASP A 362 35.69 14.55 5.43
C ASP A 362 34.51 15.52 5.25
N PRO A 363 34.10 16.24 6.31
CA PRO A 363 33.00 17.19 6.25
C PRO A 363 33.30 18.46 5.42
N GLN A 364 34.54 18.65 4.92
CA GLN A 364 34.95 19.85 4.17
C GLN A 364 35.27 19.57 2.69
N GLY A 365 35.49 18.32 2.28
CA GLY A 365 35.92 17.91 0.93
C GLY A 365 34.86 17.94 -0.19
N GLY A 366 33.95 18.92 -0.17
CA GLY A 366 32.89 19.02 -1.19
C GLY A 366 32.17 20.36 -1.26
N MET A 367 32.75 21.44 -0.73
CA MET A 367 32.25 22.80 -0.97
C MET A 367 33.02 23.37 -2.18
N PRO A 368 32.36 23.69 -3.32
CA PRO A 368 32.96 24.58 -4.30
C PRO A 368 33.15 26.00 -3.75
#